data_AF-A0A453HJP4-F1
#
_entry.id   AF-A0A453HJP4-F1
#
_cell.length_a   1.000
_cell.length_b   1.000
_cell.length_c   1.000
_cell.angle_alpha   90.00
_cell.angle_beta   90.00
_cell.angle_gamma   90.00
#
_symmetry.space_group_name_H-M   'P 1'
#
loop_
_entity.id
_entity.type
_entity.pdbx_description
1 polymer ?
#
loop_
_entity_poly.entity_id
_entity_poly.type
_entity_poly.pdbx_seq_one_letter_code
_entity_poly.pdbx_strand_id
1 'polypeptide(L)'
;GEGKERGRRMGMREWPLPRLYEVLHGEERDRWPPEARFLEAAHNGDVREIKKIAKELDVQGHGIRTMVTNTTYMGMNALHAAGGGGKLPIYRHLVEEVKMDVDMPDTAQEFTPVSHAIMYGHLPAVRVL
;
A
#
# COMPACT_ATOMS: atom_id res chain seq x y z
N GLY A 1 -44.54 -6.50 1.81
CA GLY A 1 -43.40 -6.67 2.72
C GLY A 1 -42.17 -6.77 1.87
N GLU A 2 -41.36 -5.72 1.81
CA GLU A 2 -40.19 -5.66 0.92
C GLU A 2 -39.06 -4.94 1.65
N GLY A 3 -38.32 -5.68 2.47
CA GLY A 3 -37.04 -5.24 3.03
C GLY A 3 -35.93 -5.59 2.06
N LYS A 4 -35.80 -4.83 0.97
CA LYS A 4 -34.64 -4.91 0.09
C LYS A 4 -33.48 -4.22 0.81
N GLU A 5 -32.70 -5.00 1.53
CA GLU A 5 -31.44 -4.57 2.14
C GLU A 5 -30.54 -4.06 1.00
N ARG A 6 -30.51 -2.74 0.84
CA ARG A 6 -29.64 -2.07 -0.13
C ARG A 6 -28.23 -2.21 0.42
N GLY A 7 -27.51 -3.22 -0.06
CA GLY A 7 -26.07 -3.35 0.14
C GLY A 7 -25.43 -1.99 -0.13
N ARG A 8 -24.79 -1.43 0.89
CA ARG A 8 -24.09 -0.15 0.82
C ARG A 8 -23.13 -0.23 -0.36
N ARG A 9 -23.28 0.66 -1.34
CA ARG A 9 -22.34 0.75 -2.47
C ARG A 9 -21.02 1.19 -1.87
N MET A 10 -20.10 0.26 -1.68
CA MET A 10 -18.78 0.51 -1.11
C MET A 10 -18.11 1.59 -1.96
N GLY A 11 -17.74 2.71 -1.34
CA GLY A 11 -17.02 3.77 -2.05
C GLY A 11 -15.66 3.25 -2.50
N MET A 12 -15.12 3.72 -3.62
CA MET A 12 -13.78 3.32 -4.11
C MET A 12 -12.70 3.40 -3.02
N ARG A 13 -12.85 4.32 -2.06
CA ARG A 13 -11.91 4.52 -0.94
C ARG A 13 -11.83 3.33 0.02
N GLU A 14 -12.85 2.48 0.07
CA GLU A 14 -12.91 1.39 1.04
C GLU A 14 -12.33 0.07 0.44
N TRP A 15 -12.04 0.04 -0.86
CA TRP A 15 -11.60 -1.19 -1.52
C TRP A 15 -10.15 -1.54 -1.17
N PRO A 16 -9.89 -2.77 -0.69
CA PRO A 16 -8.53 -3.21 -0.41
C PRO A 16 -7.72 -3.32 -1.70
N LEU A 17 -6.40 -3.27 -1.57
CA LEU A 17 -5.51 -3.72 -2.63
C LEU A 17 -5.62 -5.26 -2.78
N PRO A 18 -5.42 -5.80 -3.99
CA PRO A 18 -5.19 -5.11 -5.26
C PRO A 18 -6.47 -4.62 -5.96
N ARG A 19 -7.66 -4.92 -5.41
CA ARG A 19 -8.96 -4.70 -6.07
C ARG A 19 -9.19 -3.25 -6.51
N LEU A 20 -8.75 -2.28 -5.71
CA LEU A 20 -8.80 -0.87 -6.08
C LEU A 20 -8.08 -0.60 -7.42
N TYR A 21 -6.87 -1.12 -7.58
CA TYR A 21 -6.06 -0.89 -8.77
C TYR A 21 -6.55 -1.68 -9.98
N GLU A 22 -7.07 -2.89 -9.77
CA GLU A 22 -7.70 -3.67 -10.85
C GLU A 22 -8.87 -2.91 -11.50
N VAL A 23 -9.66 -2.18 -10.71
CA VAL A 23 -10.78 -1.42 -11.29
C VAL A 23 -10.34 -0.12 -11.96
N LEU A 24 -9.21 0.44 -11.55
CA LEU A 24 -8.66 1.65 -12.16
C LEU A 24 -7.89 1.37 -13.45
N HIS A 25 -7.14 0.27 -13.50
CA HIS A 25 -6.18 -0.03 -14.56
C HIS A 25 -6.48 -1.32 -15.34
N GLY A 26 -7.48 -2.09 -14.92
CA GLY A 26 -7.77 -3.42 -15.43
C GLY A 26 -6.95 -4.51 -14.74
N GLU A 27 -7.21 -5.77 -15.08
CA GLU A 27 -6.59 -6.95 -14.44
C GLU A 27 -5.15 -7.21 -14.92
N GLU A 28 -4.73 -6.58 -16.02
CA GLU A 28 -3.40 -6.77 -16.61
C GLU A 28 -2.34 -5.94 -15.87
N ARG A 29 -1.75 -6.54 -14.82
CA ARG A 29 -0.81 -5.91 -13.89
C ARG A 29 0.41 -5.27 -14.57
N ASP A 30 0.91 -5.84 -15.65
CA ASP A 30 2.06 -5.31 -16.39
C ASP A 30 1.77 -3.96 -17.04
N ARG A 31 0.50 -3.60 -17.24
CA ARG A 31 0.09 -2.28 -17.75
C ARG A 31 -0.13 -1.25 -16.67
N TRP A 32 -0.03 -1.62 -15.40
CA TRP A 32 -0.21 -0.68 -14.31
C TRP A 32 0.97 0.28 -14.22
N PRO A 33 0.73 1.53 -13.79
CA PRO A 33 1.81 2.44 -13.43
C PRO A 33 2.80 1.76 -12.46
N PRO A 34 4.12 1.97 -12.60
CA PRO A 34 5.11 1.36 -11.73
C PRO A 34 4.85 1.65 -10.25
N GLU A 35 4.37 2.83 -9.90
CA GLU A 35 4.03 3.19 -8.52
C GLU A 35 2.84 2.39 -7.97
N ALA A 36 1.87 2.03 -8.82
CA ALA A 36 0.76 1.16 -8.44
C ALA A 36 1.24 -0.28 -8.20
N ARG A 37 2.07 -0.82 -9.11
CA ARG A 37 2.72 -2.13 -8.93
C ARG A 37 3.59 -2.16 -7.67
N PHE A 38 4.30 -1.07 -7.40
CA PHE A 38 5.14 -0.91 -6.21
C PHE A 38 4.31 -0.99 -4.92
N LEU A 39 3.17 -0.27 -4.84
CA LEU A 39 2.30 -0.35 -3.67
C LEU A 39 1.60 -1.70 -3.55
N GLU A 40 1.24 -2.35 -4.66
CA GLU A 40 0.75 -3.73 -4.62
C GLU A 40 1.81 -4.68 -4.04
N ALA A 41 3.07 -4.57 -4.46
CA ALA A 41 4.15 -5.38 -3.92
C ALA A 41 4.32 -5.16 -2.41
N ALA A 42 4.21 -3.91 -1.95
CA ALA A 42 4.20 -3.58 -0.51
C ALA A 42 3.03 -4.23 0.24
N HIS A 43 1.82 -4.16 -0.33
CA HIS A 43 0.64 -4.83 0.22
C HIS A 43 0.84 -6.36 0.32
N ASN A 44 1.43 -6.97 -0.70
CA ASN A 44 1.71 -8.41 -0.69
C ASN A 44 2.92 -8.80 0.18
N GLY A 45 3.67 -7.82 0.69
CA GLY A 45 4.89 -8.03 1.46
C GLY A 45 6.09 -8.49 0.63
N ASP A 46 6.08 -8.26 -0.67
CA ASP A 46 7.16 -8.67 -1.58
C ASP A 46 8.28 -7.61 -1.62
N VAL A 47 9.19 -7.70 -0.64
CA VAL A 47 10.38 -6.84 -0.55
C VAL A 47 11.27 -6.93 -1.79
N ARG A 48 11.31 -8.09 -2.47
CA ARG A 48 12.16 -8.27 -3.67
C ARG A 48 11.57 -7.48 -4.83
N GLU A 49 10.27 -7.57 -5.04
CA GLU A 49 9.58 -6.84 -6.11
C GLU A 49 9.58 -5.32 -5.85
N ILE A 50 9.40 -4.88 -4.59
CA ILE A 50 9.59 -3.48 -4.18
C ILE A 50 10.96 -2.94 -4.62
N LYS A 51 12.04 -3.68 -4.33
CA LYS A 51 13.40 -3.26 -4.70
C LYS A 51 13.62 -3.24 -6.21
N LYS A 52 13.03 -4.19 -6.93
CA LYS A 52 13.08 -4.26 -8.40
C LYS A 52 12.36 -3.05 -9.03
N ILE A 53 11.15 -2.74 -8.59
CA ILE A 53 10.38 -1.61 -9.11
C ILE A 53 10.98 -0.27 -8.66
N ALA A 54 11.50 -0.18 -7.43
CA ALA A 54 12.24 1.00 -6.97
C ALA A 54 13.45 1.30 -7.87
N LYS A 55 14.17 0.26 -8.33
CA LYS A 55 15.26 0.41 -9.30
C LYS A 55 14.76 0.86 -10.69
N GLU A 56 13.59 0.38 -11.12
CA GLU A 56 12.94 0.83 -12.36
C GLU A 56 12.58 2.33 -12.29
N LEU A 57 12.06 2.77 -11.15
CA LEU A 57 11.66 4.15 -10.88
C LEU A 57 12.85 5.10 -10.68
N ASP A 58 14.03 4.58 -10.34
CA ASP A 58 15.24 5.36 -10.04
C ASP A 58 15.96 5.88 -11.31
N VAL A 59 15.22 6.53 -12.21
CA VAL A 59 15.74 7.06 -13.48
C VAL A 59 16.84 8.10 -13.26
N GLN A 60 16.77 8.84 -12.14
CA GLN A 60 17.71 9.90 -11.79
C GLN A 60 18.89 9.44 -10.91
N GLY A 61 18.90 8.17 -10.47
CA GLY A 61 20.00 7.62 -9.67
C GLY A 61 20.08 8.15 -8.24
N HIS A 62 18.94 8.49 -7.62
CA HIS A 62 18.83 8.88 -6.22
C HIS A 62 18.95 7.69 -5.25
N GLY A 63 18.89 6.46 -5.78
CA GLY A 63 19.09 5.22 -5.06
C GLY A 63 17.79 4.55 -4.62
N ILE A 64 17.83 3.22 -4.55
CA ILE A 64 16.69 2.36 -4.21
C ILE A 64 16.02 2.78 -2.89
N ARG A 65 16.79 3.09 -1.83
CA ARG A 65 16.22 3.51 -0.54
C ARG A 65 15.37 4.77 -0.67
N THR A 66 15.84 5.75 -1.44
CA THR A 66 15.13 7.01 -1.71
C THR A 66 13.83 6.73 -2.45
N MET A 67 13.87 5.87 -3.46
CA MET A 67 12.67 5.47 -4.19
C MET A 67 11.67 4.75 -3.29
N VAL A 68 12.12 3.80 -2.46
CA VAL A 68 11.22 3.11 -1.51
C VAL A 68 10.55 4.10 -0.53
N THR A 69 11.26 5.14 -0.12
CA THR A 69 10.74 6.15 0.82
C THR A 69 9.72 7.08 0.16
N ASN A 70 9.99 7.52 -1.07
CA ASN A 70 9.28 8.63 -1.71
C ASN A 70 8.23 8.17 -2.73
N THR A 71 8.24 6.91 -3.17
CA THR A 71 7.24 6.40 -4.10
C THR A 71 5.87 6.37 -3.43
N THR A 72 4.96 7.14 -4.00
CA THR A 72 3.56 7.20 -3.60
C THR A 72 2.64 6.93 -4.78
N TYR A 73 1.46 6.39 -4.50
CA TYR A 73 0.41 6.25 -5.51
C TYR A 73 -0.95 6.48 -4.87
N MET A 74 -1.76 7.35 -5.48
CA MET A 74 -3.07 7.78 -4.96
C MET A 74 -3.03 8.24 -3.50
N GLY A 75 -1.97 8.95 -3.10
CA GLY A 75 -1.83 9.49 -1.75
C GLY A 75 -1.31 8.50 -0.70
N MET A 76 -1.13 7.23 -1.06
CA MET A 76 -0.55 6.21 -0.19
C MET A 76 0.94 6.02 -0.47
N ASN A 77 1.69 5.57 0.55
CA ASN A 77 3.07 5.08 0.43
C ASN A 77 3.13 3.57 0.77
N ALA A 78 4.33 2.97 0.74
CA ALA A 78 4.51 1.55 1.01
C ALA A 78 4.01 1.09 2.39
N LEU A 79 4.15 1.90 3.43
CA LEU A 79 3.70 1.54 4.78
C LEU A 79 2.17 1.47 4.88
N HIS A 80 1.46 2.40 4.26
CA HIS A 80 -0.01 2.34 4.18
C HIS A 80 -0.49 1.05 3.50
N ALA A 81 0.12 0.73 2.35
CA ALA A 81 -0.23 -0.47 1.59
C ALA A 81 0.07 -1.77 2.35
N ALA A 82 1.24 -1.84 3.02
CA ALA A 82 1.60 -2.95 3.91
C ALA A 82 0.60 -3.09 5.08
N GLY A 83 0.12 -1.95 5.60
CA GLY A 83 -0.97 -1.81 6.57
C GLY A 83 -2.12 -2.75 6.27
N GLY A 84 -2.65 -2.65 5.04
CA GLY A 84 -3.78 -3.46 4.58
C GLY A 84 -3.47 -4.91 4.20
N GLY A 85 -2.21 -5.32 4.13
CA GLY A 85 -1.82 -6.70 3.78
C GLY A 85 -1.34 -7.56 4.95
N GLY A 86 -0.99 -6.93 6.07
CA GLY A 86 -0.69 -7.58 7.36
C GLY A 86 0.56 -8.45 7.40
N LYS A 87 1.49 -8.29 6.45
CA LYS A 87 2.71 -9.12 6.36
C LYS A 87 3.82 -8.55 7.25
N LEU A 88 4.18 -9.25 8.33
CA LEU A 88 5.19 -8.76 9.28
C LEU A 88 6.59 -8.48 8.68
N PRO A 89 7.14 -9.30 7.75
CA PRO A 89 8.49 -9.08 7.23
C PRO A 89 8.69 -7.75 6.49
N ILE A 90 7.64 -7.22 5.84
CA ILE A 90 7.77 -5.97 5.10
C ILE A 90 7.92 -4.76 6.05
N TYR A 91 7.31 -4.79 7.24
CA TYR A 91 7.48 -3.72 8.23
C TYR A 91 8.92 -3.63 8.73
N ARG A 92 9.60 -4.77 8.94
CA ARG A 92 11.02 -4.75 9.27
C ARG A 92 11.82 -4.00 8.21
N HIS A 93 11.56 -4.27 6.94
CA HIS A 93 12.24 -3.57 5.86
C HIS A 93 11.89 -2.08 5.83
N LEU A 94 10.61 -1.71 5.85
CA LEU A 94 10.17 -0.32 5.68
C LEU A 94 10.46 0.56 6.92
N VAL A 95 10.26 0.04 8.13
CA VAL A 95 10.46 0.79 9.39
C VAL A 95 11.90 0.68 9.87
N GLU A 96 12.47 -0.53 9.96
CA GLU A 96 13.80 -0.70 10.56
C GLU A 96 14.94 -0.40 9.59
N GLU A 97 14.84 -0.82 8.32
CA GLU A 97 15.92 -0.60 7.33
C GLU A 97 15.77 0.73 6.59
N VAL A 98 14.56 1.02 6.08
CA VAL A 98 14.29 2.22 5.29
C VAL A 98 14.02 3.44 6.18
N LYS A 99 13.59 3.26 7.43
CA LYS A 99 13.27 4.35 8.37
C LYS A 99 12.13 5.25 7.90
N MET A 100 11.08 4.66 7.32
CA MET A 100 9.87 5.39 6.95
C MET A 100 9.11 5.87 8.20
N ASP A 101 8.44 7.02 8.07
CA ASP A 101 7.59 7.60 9.11
C ASP A 101 6.29 6.78 9.25
N VAL A 102 6.08 6.22 10.45
CA VAL A 102 4.92 5.36 10.77
C VAL A 102 3.67 6.16 11.13
N ASP A 103 3.81 7.46 11.40
CA ASP A 103 2.72 8.36 11.80
C ASP A 103 2.20 9.21 10.64
N MET A 104 2.90 9.22 9.50
CA MET A 104 2.50 10.00 8.34
C MET A 104 1.16 9.51 7.79
N PRO A 105 0.11 10.35 7.74
CA PRO A 105 -1.17 9.95 7.17
C PRO A 105 -1.13 9.97 5.63
N ASP A 106 -1.95 9.11 5.02
CA ASP A 106 -2.20 9.19 3.58
C ASP A 106 -3.01 10.46 3.23
N THR A 107 -2.99 10.86 1.97
CA THR A 107 -3.72 12.05 1.53
C THR A 107 -5.14 11.75 1.02
N ALA A 108 -5.59 10.50 1.07
CA ALA A 108 -6.85 10.06 0.49
C ALA A 108 -7.99 9.94 1.52
N GLN A 109 -7.63 9.50 2.73
CA GLN A 109 -8.48 9.20 3.87
C GLN A 109 -7.92 9.76 5.17
N GLU A 110 -6.71 10.35 5.16
CA GLU A 110 -6.00 10.82 6.36
C GLU A 110 -5.66 9.69 7.32
N PHE A 111 -5.57 8.46 6.80
CA PHE A 111 -5.25 7.29 7.59
C PHE A 111 -3.76 7.07 7.69
N THR A 112 -3.27 6.84 8.90
CA THR A 112 -1.91 6.36 9.13
C THR A 112 -1.79 4.88 8.75
N PRO A 113 -0.57 4.35 8.57
CA PRO A 113 -0.34 2.90 8.41
C PRO A 113 -1.03 2.04 9.48
N VAL A 114 -1.07 2.50 10.74
CA VAL A 114 -1.76 1.81 11.83
C VAL A 114 -3.27 1.79 11.61
N SER A 115 -3.87 2.91 11.17
CA SER A 115 -5.30 2.98 10.84
C SER A 115 -5.68 1.97 9.74
N HIS A 116 -4.84 1.82 8.71
CA HIS A 116 -5.02 0.77 7.70
C HIS A 116 -4.94 -0.63 8.31
N ALA A 117 -3.93 -0.93 9.13
CA ALA A 117 -3.81 -2.23 9.78
C ALA A 117 -5.01 -2.58 10.67
N ILE A 118 -5.56 -1.60 11.40
CA ILE A 118 -6.77 -1.78 12.21
C ILE A 118 -7.99 -2.03 11.32
N MET A 119 -8.19 -1.20 10.28
CA MET A 119 -9.33 -1.30 9.37
C MET A 119 -9.43 -2.68 8.70
N TYR A 120 -8.30 -3.25 8.31
CA TYR A 120 -8.23 -4.56 7.66
C TYR A 120 -7.99 -5.73 8.64
N GLY A 121 -8.03 -5.48 9.96
CA GLY A 121 -7.97 -6.52 10.98
C GLY A 121 -6.58 -7.15 11.21
N HIS A 122 -5.51 -6.48 10.81
CA HIS A 122 -4.13 -6.95 10.88
C HIS A 122 -3.44 -6.56 12.18
N LEU A 123 -4.02 -6.95 13.32
CA LEU A 123 -3.55 -6.60 14.66
C LEU A 123 -2.06 -6.92 14.96
N PRO A 124 -1.44 -7.99 14.41
CA PRO A 124 0.00 -8.20 14.58
C PRO A 124 0.86 -7.06 14.02
N ALA A 125 0.43 -6.41 12.93
CA ALA A 125 1.13 -5.28 12.33
C ALA A 125 1.13 -4.04 13.24
N VAL A 126 0.07 -3.85 14.04
CA VAL A 126 -0.06 -2.74 15.00
C VAL A 126 1.04 -2.77 16.09
N ARG A 127 1.71 -3.90 16.29
CA ARG A 127 2.81 -3.99 17.28
C ARG A 127 4.16 -3.55 16.74
N VAL A 128 4.30 -3.48 15.42
CA VAL A 128 5.55 -3.16 14.73
C VAL A 128 5.51 -1.81 14.00
N LEU A 129 4.31 -1.25 13.85
CA LEU A 129 4.05 0.15 13.50
C LEU A 129 3.91 0.95 14.79
#